data_AF-A0A957Y4W0-F1
#
_entry.id   AF-A0A957Y4W0-F1
#
_cell.length_a   1.000
_cell.length_b   1.000
_cell.length_c   1.000
_cell.angle_alpha   90.00
_cell.angle_beta   90.00
_cell.angle_gamma   90.00
#
_symmetry.space_group_name_H-M   'P 1'
#
loop_
_entity.id
_entity.type
_entity.pdbx_description
1 polymer ?
#
loop_
_entity_poly.entity_id
_entity_poly.type
_entity_poly.pdbx_seq_one_letter_code
_entity_poly.pdbx_strand_id
1 'polypeptide(L)'
;MSSQPQTVVLSLSDEEQVAVQALQQEMGLDDPAEVMQMLLRQASQRAMVVCPTCGHSASRTGADDATCSECMSVIHLSDGIWQVIQLQ
;
A
#
# COMPACT_ATOMS: atom_id res chain seq x y z
N MET A 1 -6.93 -25.16 -2.70
CA MET A 1 -5.75 -24.50 -2.11
C MET A 1 -6.27 -23.37 -1.25
N SER A 2 -6.22 -23.52 0.08
CA SER A 2 -6.86 -22.59 1.01
C SER A 2 -5.88 -21.46 1.33
N SER A 3 -6.13 -20.27 0.79
CA SER A 3 -5.39 -19.05 1.17
C SER A 3 -5.82 -18.65 2.58
N GLN A 4 -5.02 -18.99 3.60
CA GLN A 4 -5.22 -18.48 4.95
C GLN A 4 -5.03 -16.95 4.96
N PRO A 5 -5.94 -16.18 5.56
CA PRO A 5 -5.74 -14.74 5.73
C PRO A 5 -4.51 -14.55 6.62
N GLN A 6 -3.51 -13.87 6.09
CA GLN A 6 -2.31 -13.52 6.83
C GLN A 6 -2.72 -12.47 7.88
N THR A 7 -2.93 -12.89 9.12
CA THR A 7 -3.22 -11.96 10.22
C THR A 7 -1.97 -11.13 10.47
N VAL A 8 -1.91 -9.95 9.89
CA VAL A 8 -0.86 -8.98 10.17
C VAL A 8 -1.10 -8.45 11.59
N VAL A 9 -0.31 -8.93 12.55
CA VAL A 9 -0.34 -8.43 13.93
C VAL A 9 0.49 -7.14 13.96
N LEU A 10 -0.20 -6.00 13.87
CA LEU A 10 0.42 -4.67 14.04
C LEU A 10 0.42 -4.31 15.52
N SER A 11 1.60 -4.23 16.12
CA SER A 11 1.76 -3.71 17.47
C SER A 11 1.83 -2.19 17.41
N LEU A 12 0.79 -1.51 17.89
CA LEU A 12 0.73 -0.07 17.98
C LEU A 12 1.30 0.41 19.32
N SER A 13 2.09 1.47 19.30
CA SER A 13 2.48 2.23 20.49
C SER A 13 1.26 2.90 21.15
N ASP A 14 1.41 3.33 22.41
CA ASP A 14 0.32 3.96 23.16
C ASP A 14 -0.20 5.23 22.45
N GLU A 15 0.69 6.03 21.85
CA GLU A 15 0.32 7.22 21.07
C GLU A 15 -0.48 6.85 19.81
N GLU A 16 -0.07 5.80 19.10
CA GLU A 16 -0.77 5.30 17.91
C GLU A 16 -2.15 4.72 18.25
N GLN A 17 -2.28 4.05 19.40
CA GLN A 17 -3.57 3.56 19.88
C GLN A 17 -4.54 4.70 20.18
N VAL A 18 -4.06 5.79 20.81
CA VAL A 18 -4.87 6.98 21.05
C VAL A 18 -5.31 7.62 19.73
N ALA A 19 -4.41 7.69 18.75
CA ALA A 19 -4.75 8.22 17.42
C ALA A 19 -5.81 7.35 16.70
N VAL A 20 -5.69 6.01 16.77
CA VAL A 20 -6.67 5.09 16.19
C VAL A 20 -8.03 5.21 16.88
N GLN A 21 -8.08 5.36 18.20
CA GLN A 21 -9.33 5.57 18.93
C GLN A 21 -9.98 6.92 18.59
N ALA A 22 -9.20 7.99 18.45
CA ALA A 22 -9.73 9.28 18.01
C ALA A 22 -10.36 9.16 16.62
N LEU A 23 -9.64 8.56 15.67
CA LEU A 23 -10.14 8.31 14.31
C LEU A 23 -11.40 7.43 14.30
N GLN A 24 -11.44 6.39 15.15
CA GLN A 24 -12.62 5.54 15.30
C GLN A 24 -13.86 6.37 15.68
N GLN A 25 -13.71 7.26 16.68
CA GLN A 25 -14.81 8.12 17.15
C GLN A 25 -15.21 9.15 16.10
N GLU A 26 -14.24 9.79 15.43
CA GLU A 26 -14.51 10.77 14.37
C GLU A 26 -15.26 10.17 13.19
N MET A 27 -14.96 8.90 12.87
CA MET A 27 -15.58 8.18 11.76
C MET A 27 -16.87 7.45 12.13
N GLY A 28 -17.20 7.38 13.42
CA GLY A 28 -18.35 6.63 13.91
C GLY A 28 -18.26 5.12 13.67
N LEU A 29 -17.05 4.54 13.73
CA LEU A 29 -16.82 3.12 13.51
C LEU A 29 -16.94 2.33 14.81
N ASP A 30 -17.51 1.13 14.74
CA ASP A 30 -17.75 0.28 15.91
C ASP A 30 -16.48 -0.46 16.39
N ASP A 31 -15.52 -0.72 15.50
CA ASP A 31 -14.30 -1.48 15.79
C ASP A 31 -13.02 -0.74 15.33
N PRO A 32 -12.00 -0.54 16.20
CA PRO A 32 -10.70 -0.02 15.79
C PRO A 32 -10.01 -0.83 14.68
N ALA A 33 -10.34 -2.12 14.52
CA ALA A 33 -9.83 -2.92 13.40
C ALA A 33 -10.29 -2.38 12.04
N GLU A 34 -11.46 -1.73 11.95
CA GLU A 34 -11.94 -1.11 10.71
C GLU A 34 -11.13 0.13 10.33
N VAL A 35 -10.72 0.92 11.33
CA VAL A 35 -9.79 2.04 11.14
C VAL A 35 -8.49 1.53 10.56
N MET A 36 -7.93 0.46 11.14
CA MET A 36 -6.68 -0.13 10.66
C MET A 36 -6.80 -0.68 9.24
N GLN A 37 -7.89 -1.37 8.90
CA GLN A 37 -8.14 -1.84 7.54
C GLN A 37 -8.23 -0.68 6.54
N MET A 38 -8.91 0.41 6.93
CA MET A 38 -8.99 1.59 6.08
C MET A 38 -7.61 2.23 5.87
N LEU A 39 -6.84 2.42 6.94
CA LEU A 39 -5.49 2.99 6.87
C LEU A 39 -4.57 2.13 5.99
N LEU A 40 -4.63 0.80 6.14
CA LEU A 40 -3.89 -0.13 5.28
C LEU A 40 -4.33 -0.02 3.81
N ARG A 41 -5.63 0.10 3.55
CA ARG A 41 -6.16 0.29 2.20
C ARG A 41 -5.74 1.63 1.60
N GLN A 42 -5.72 2.70 2.38
CA GLN A 42 -5.27 4.01 1.92
C GLN A 42 -3.77 4.02 1.66
N ALA A 43 -2.98 3.38 2.53
CA ALA A 43 -1.54 3.22 2.36
C ALA A 43 -1.23 2.43 1.08
N SER A 44 -1.96 1.34 0.82
CA SER A 44 -1.78 0.54 -0.41
C SER A 44 -2.18 1.31 -1.66
N GLN A 45 -3.26 2.10 -1.61
CA GLN A 45 -3.67 2.97 -2.71
C GLN A 45 -2.66 4.08 -2.99
N ARG A 46 -2.08 4.70 -1.95
CA ARG A 46 -1.00 5.69 -2.09
C ARG A 46 0.29 5.08 -2.63
N ALA A 47 0.48 3.79 -2.46
CA ALA A 47 1.60 3.05 -3.01
C ALA A 47 1.35 2.52 -4.43
N MET A 48 0.17 2.73 -5.02
CA MET A 48 -0.09 2.30 -6.39
C MET A 48 0.50 3.28 -7.41
N VAL A 49 1.38 2.74 -8.25
CA VAL A 49 1.93 3.40 -9.44
C VAL A 49 1.19 2.86 -10.66
N VAL A 50 0.94 3.65 -11.69
CA VAL A 50 0.44 3.12 -12.96
C VAL A 50 1.63 2.65 -13.80
N CYS A 51 1.61 1.40 -14.25
CA CYS A 51 2.64 0.86 -15.12
C CYS A 51 2.56 1.51 -16.50
N PRO A 52 3.61 2.21 -16.98
CA PRO A 52 3.57 2.86 -18.28
C PRO A 52 3.65 1.85 -19.45
N THR A 53 4.07 0.60 -19.20
CA THR A 53 4.10 -0.45 -20.23
C THR A 53 2.70 -0.97 -20.58
N CYS A 54 1.86 -1.24 -19.58
CA CYS A 54 0.60 -1.97 -19.77
C CYS A 54 -0.64 -1.27 -19.19
N GLY A 55 -0.49 -0.10 -18.56
CA GLY A 55 -1.59 0.68 -17.98
C GLY A 55 -2.19 0.12 -16.69
N HIS A 56 -1.72 -1.02 -16.19
CA HIS A 56 -2.22 -1.64 -14.95
C HIS A 56 -1.51 -1.08 -13.72
N SER A 57 -2.04 -1.36 -12.53
CA SER A 57 -1.38 -1.02 -11.28
C SER A 57 -0.05 -1.76 -11.10
N ALA A 58 0.94 -1.03 -10.60
CA ALA A 58 2.22 -1.54 -10.13
C ALA A 58 2.34 -1.23 -8.63
N SER A 59 2.92 -2.17 -7.90
CA SER A 59 3.14 -2.05 -6.46
C SER A 59 4.54 -1.51 -6.21
N ARG A 60 4.67 -0.47 -5.38
CA ARG A 60 5.98 0.01 -4.93
C ARG A 60 6.72 -1.11 -4.17
N THR A 61 7.95 -1.37 -4.58
CA THR A 61 8.88 -2.32 -3.95
C THR A 61 10.02 -1.60 -3.23
N GLY A 62 10.20 -0.30 -3.47
CA GLY A 62 11.17 0.56 -2.81
C GLY A 62 10.72 2.03 -2.78
N ALA A 63 11.59 2.92 -2.31
CA ALA A 63 11.33 4.36 -2.35
C ALA A 63 11.14 4.85 -3.80
N ASP A 64 12.02 4.38 -4.69
CA ASP A 64 12.05 4.77 -6.10
C ASP A 64 11.77 3.60 -7.04
N ASP A 65 11.29 2.46 -6.53
CA ASP A 65 11.06 1.26 -7.34
C ASP A 65 9.63 0.75 -7.20
N ALA A 66 9.08 0.27 -8.31
CA ALA A 66 7.80 -0.41 -8.37
C ALA A 66 7.84 -1.58 -9.36
N THR A 67 7.06 -2.62 -9.07
CA THR A 67 6.93 -3.79 -9.95
C THR A 67 5.49 -3.97 -10.38
N CYS A 68 5.28 -4.19 -11.68
CA CYS A 68 3.97 -4.55 -12.22
C CYS A 68 3.83 -6.08 -12.27
N SER A 69 2.79 -6.62 -11.64
CA SER A 69 2.49 -8.06 -11.67
C SER A 69 1.96 -8.55 -13.02
N GLU A 70 1.39 -7.66 -13.83
CA GLU A 70 0.74 -8.03 -15.10
C GLU A 70 1.73 -8.24 -16.24
N CYS A 71 2.66 -7.30 -16.42
CA CYS A 71 3.66 -7.36 -17.49
C CYS A 71 5.07 -7.64 -16.97
N MET A 72 5.22 -7.88 -15.67
CA MET A 72 6.49 -8.16 -14.99
C MET A 72 7.55 -7.05 -15.19
N SER A 73 7.12 -5.83 -15.54
CA SER A 73 8.02 -4.69 -15.71
C SER A 73 8.47 -4.14 -14.35
N VAL A 74 9.76 -3.79 -14.27
CA VAL A 74 10.33 -3.01 -13.17
C VAL A 74 10.32 -1.54 -13.59
N ILE A 75 9.84 -0.69 -12.70
CA ILE A 75 9.62 0.73 -12.92
C ILE A 75 10.40 1.49 -11.86
N HIS A 76 11.15 2.50 -12.28
CA HIS A 76 11.97 3.33 -11.42
C HIS A 76 11.52 4.79 -11.49
N LEU A 77 11.55 5.47 -10.35
CA LEU A 77 11.23 6.88 -10.24
C LEU A 77 12.49 7.69 -10.57
N SER A 78 12.44 8.47 -11.65
CA SER A 78 13.53 9.37 -12.06
C SER A 78 12.95 10.73 -12.37
N ASP A 79 13.48 11.76 -11.71
CA ASP A 79 13.02 13.16 -11.83
C ASP A 79 11.51 13.33 -11.58
N GLY A 80 10.96 12.54 -10.64
CA GLY A 80 9.54 12.56 -10.31
C GLY A 80 8.63 11.85 -11.33
N ILE A 81 9.21 11.21 -12.35
CA ILE A 81 8.49 10.44 -13.38
C ILE A 81 8.83 8.95 -13.25
N TRP A 82 7.80 8.11 -13.21
CA TRP A 82 7.96 6.66 -13.21
C TRP A 82 8.28 6.15 -14.62
N GLN A 83 9.44 5.51 -14.78
CA GLN A 83 9.97 5.03 -16.07
C GLN A 83 10.30 3.54 -16.00
N VAL A 84 10.15 2.81 -17.09
CA VAL A 84 10.48 1.38 -17.13
C VAL A 84 11.97 1.21 -17.33
N ILE A 85 12.60 0.42 -16.46
CA ILE A 85 14.00 0.02 -16.66
C ILE A 85 14.03 -1.16 -17.64
N GLN A 86 14.77 -1.01 -18.74
CA GLN A 86 15.17 -2.14 -19.56
C GLN A 86 16.54 -2.63 -19.07
N LEU A 87 16.59 -3.83 -18.50
CA LEU A 87 17.86 -4.51 -18.23
C LEU A 87 18.50 -4.86 -19.58
N GLN A 88 19.60 -4.18 -19.91
CA GLN A 88 20.44 -4.49 -21.08
C GLN A 88 21.39 -5.64 -20.79
#